data_AF-A0AAN0LY32-F1
#
_entry.id   AF-A0AAN0LY32-F1
#
_cell.length_a   1.000
_cell.length_b   1.000
_cell.length_c   1.000
_cell.angle_alpha   90.00
_cell.angle_beta   90.00
_cell.angle_gamma   90.00
#
_symmetry.space_group_name_H-M   'P 1'
#
loop_
_entity.id
_entity.type
_entity.pdbx_description
1 polymer ?
#
loop_
_entity_poly.entity_id
_entity_poly.type
_entity_poly.pdbx_seq_one_letter_code
_entity_poly.pdbx_strand_id
1 'polypeptide(L)'
;MKKILQQAEAVCDKNVAIATTISTLHKDDKIALENLQSYPLDELDEGFITFKFGRMPLNSFQKLTLYHSEEFVFTELHRNKHNAWIIYVCLKSKEEHFAEFFESMYFEPITIP
;
A
#
# COMPACT_ATOMS: atom_id res chain seq x y z
N MET A 1 23.63 -14.35 -28.59
CA MET A 1 22.63 -15.36 -28.18
C MET A 1 22.39 -15.39 -26.67
N LYS A 2 23.41 -15.61 -25.80
CA LYS A 2 23.22 -15.67 -24.33
C LYS A 2 22.54 -14.44 -23.69
N LYS A 3 22.86 -13.22 -24.12
CA LYS A 3 22.25 -11.98 -23.58
C LYS A 3 20.74 -11.83 -23.85
N ILE A 4 20.26 -12.35 -24.98
CA ILE A 4 18.84 -12.23 -25.38
C ILE A 4 17.99 -13.21 -24.58
N LEU A 5 18.51 -14.42 -24.32
CA LEU A 5 17.87 -15.41 -23.44
C LEU A 5 17.77 -14.88 -22.00
N GLN A 6 18.83 -14.31 -21.45
CA GLN A 6 18.80 -13.72 -20.09
C GLN A 6 17.83 -12.54 -19.97
N GLN A 7 17.71 -11.70 -21.01
CA GLN A 7 16.73 -10.61 -21.00
C GLN A 7 15.29 -11.14 -21.11
N ALA A 8 15.06 -12.18 -21.92
CA ALA A 8 13.75 -12.79 -22.04
C ALA A 8 13.31 -13.51 -20.75
N GLU A 9 14.24 -14.19 -20.06
CA GLU A 9 14.00 -14.81 -18.75
C GLU A 9 13.64 -13.76 -17.68
N ALA A 10 14.41 -12.68 -17.58
CA ALA A 10 14.14 -11.60 -16.63
C ALA A 10 12.80 -10.88 -16.88
N VAL A 11 12.36 -10.78 -18.14
CA VAL A 11 11.05 -10.23 -18.49
C VAL A 11 9.93 -11.22 -18.14
N CYS A 12 10.13 -12.52 -18.36
CA CYS A 12 9.18 -13.55 -17.99
C CYS A 12 8.99 -13.61 -16.47
N ASP A 13 10.08 -13.57 -15.70
CA ASP A 13 10.04 -13.60 -14.23
C ASP A 13 9.32 -12.37 -13.65
N LYS A 14 9.58 -11.18 -14.21
CA LYS A 14 8.84 -9.95 -13.85
C LYS A 14 7.36 -10.06 -14.19
N ASN A 15 7.02 -10.58 -15.37
CA ASN A 15 5.63 -10.72 -15.79
C ASN A 15 4.89 -11.78 -14.96
N VAL A 16 5.56 -12.85 -14.54
CA VAL A 16 5.01 -13.87 -13.63
C VAL A 16 4.82 -13.31 -12.22
N ALA A 17 5.78 -12.52 -11.71
CA ALA A 17 5.63 -11.83 -10.42
C ALA A 17 4.45 -10.84 -10.45
N ILE A 18 4.34 -10.03 -11.50
CA ILE A 18 3.23 -9.09 -11.72
C ILE A 18 1.91 -9.85 -11.84
N ALA A 19 1.84 -10.94 -12.62
CA ALA A 19 0.65 -11.76 -12.77
C ALA A 19 0.25 -12.45 -11.45
N THR A 20 1.22 -12.85 -10.62
CA THR A 20 0.96 -13.45 -9.31
C THR A 20 0.40 -12.41 -8.33
N THR A 21 0.95 -11.19 -8.32
CA THR A 21 0.44 -10.07 -7.52
C THR A 21 -0.97 -9.63 -7.96
N ILE A 22 -1.21 -9.51 -9.27
CA ILE A 22 -2.53 -9.18 -9.83
C ILE A 22 -3.55 -10.31 -9.56
N SER A 23 -3.10 -11.56 -9.53
CA SER A 23 -3.93 -12.74 -9.20
C SER A 23 -4.31 -12.83 -7.71
N THR A 24 -3.69 -12.05 -6.82
CA THR A 24 -3.96 -12.06 -5.37
C THR A 24 -4.87 -10.93 -4.87
N LEU A 25 -5.29 -10.01 -5.75
CA LEU A 25 -6.21 -8.93 -5.36
C LEU A 25 -7.62 -9.50 -5.13
N HIS A 26 -7.96 -9.66 -3.85
CA HIS A 26 -9.27 -10.09 -3.40
C HIS A 26 -10.32 -9.02 -3.75
N LYS A 27 -11.60 -9.43 -3.74
CA LYS A 27 -12.74 -8.54 -4.02
C LYS A 27 -12.71 -7.24 -3.20
N ASP A 28 -12.28 -7.33 -1.94
CA ASP A 28 -12.16 -6.18 -1.05
C ASP A 28 -11.03 -5.21 -1.45
N ASP A 29 -9.91 -5.72 -1.98
CA ASP A 29 -8.81 -4.87 -2.45
C ASP A 29 -9.27 -4.01 -3.63
N LYS A 30 -10.12 -4.55 -4.51
CA LYS A 30 -10.70 -3.80 -5.64
C LYS A 30 -11.61 -2.67 -5.18
N ILE A 31 -12.48 -2.91 -4.20
CA ILE A 31 -13.35 -1.87 -3.63
C ILE A 31 -12.52 -0.75 -3.02
N ALA A 32 -11.47 -1.11 -2.27
CA ALA A 32 -10.58 -0.13 -1.67
C ALA A 32 -9.82 0.70 -2.73
N LEU A 33 -9.38 0.08 -3.83
CA LEU A 33 -8.73 0.76 -4.95
C LEU A 33 -9.70 1.70 -5.69
N GLU A 34 -10.95 1.29 -5.91
CA GLU A 34 -11.99 2.16 -6.50
C GLU A 34 -12.22 3.41 -5.63
N ASN A 35 -12.30 3.24 -4.32
CA ASN A 35 -12.42 4.37 -3.40
C ASN A 35 -11.15 5.23 -3.38
N LEU A 36 -9.97 4.63 -3.52
CA LEU A 36 -8.70 5.35 -3.58
C LEU A 36 -8.58 6.23 -4.84
N GLN A 37 -9.10 5.77 -5.98
CA GLN A 37 -9.09 6.54 -7.24
C GLN A 37 -9.92 7.82 -7.17
N SER A 38 -10.79 7.98 -6.17
CA SER A 38 -11.51 9.24 -5.95
C SER A 38 -10.62 10.38 -5.44
N TYR A 39 -9.40 10.07 -4.98
CA TYR A 39 -8.43 11.05 -4.50
C TYR A 39 -7.48 11.49 -5.64
N PRO A 40 -7.11 12.78 -5.72
CA PRO A 40 -6.16 13.29 -6.71
C PRO A 40 -4.71 12.94 -6.30
N LEU A 41 -4.35 11.66 -6.35
CA LEU A 41 -3.02 11.19 -5.92
C LEU A 41 -1.90 11.62 -6.87
N ASP A 42 -2.22 11.89 -8.14
CA ASP A 42 -1.25 12.31 -9.16
C ASP A 42 -0.52 13.61 -8.79
N GLU A 43 -1.14 14.46 -7.96
CA GLU A 43 -0.54 15.71 -7.48
C GLU A 43 0.46 15.51 -6.32
N LEU A 44 0.50 14.31 -5.70
CA LEU A 44 1.34 14.04 -4.53
C LEU A 44 2.81 13.78 -4.90
N ASP A 45 3.10 13.43 -6.16
CA ASP A 45 4.42 12.93 -6.58
C ASP A 45 5.51 14.02 -6.53
N GLU A 46 5.12 15.30 -6.67
CA GLU A 46 6.02 16.46 -6.67
C GLU A 46 6.36 17.00 -5.25
N GLY A 47 5.90 16.34 -4.17
CA GLY A 47 5.90 16.92 -2.81
C GLY A 47 6.94 16.39 -1.80
N PHE A 48 6.86 16.93 -0.57
CA PHE A 48 7.59 16.47 0.64
C PHE A 48 6.92 15.29 1.35
N ILE A 49 5.80 14.81 0.81
CA ILE A 49 4.96 13.76 1.39
C ILE A 49 5.04 12.49 0.56
N THR A 50 4.90 11.36 1.22
CA THR A 50 4.80 10.03 0.63
C THR A 50 3.55 9.37 1.18
N PHE A 51 3.02 8.39 0.46
CA PHE A 51 1.86 7.64 0.91
C PHE A 51 2.04 6.16 0.66
N LYS A 52 1.37 5.34 1.49
CA LYS A 52 1.27 3.90 1.28
C LYS A 52 -0.19 3.49 1.38
N PHE A 53 -0.58 2.63 0.45
CA PHE A 53 -1.87 1.95 0.44
C PHE A 53 -1.69 0.51 0.89
N GLY A 54 -2.64 -0.01 1.64
CA GLY A 54 -2.58 -1.39 2.11
C GLY A 54 -3.72 -1.73 3.05
N ARG A 55 -3.59 -2.87 3.70
CA ARG A 55 -4.59 -3.40 4.64
C ARG A 55 -3.97 -3.76 5.97
N MET A 56 -4.78 -3.77 7.03
CA MET A 56 -4.34 -4.21 8.34
C MET A 56 -5.50 -4.81 9.15
N PRO A 57 -5.21 -5.62 10.18
CA PRO A 57 -6.23 -6.14 11.08
C PRO A 57 -7.03 -5.04 11.77
N LEU A 58 -8.34 -5.26 11.93
CA LEU A 58 -9.26 -4.29 12.53
C LEU A 58 -8.84 -3.85 13.94
N ASN A 59 -8.34 -4.81 14.72
CA ASN A 59 -7.85 -4.57 16.08
C ASN A 59 -6.63 -3.63 16.09
N SER A 60 -5.78 -3.69 15.06
CA SER A 60 -4.67 -2.76 14.89
C SER A 60 -5.15 -1.40 14.41
N PHE A 61 -6.06 -1.37 13.43
CA PHE A 61 -6.63 -0.14 12.90
C PHE A 61 -7.28 0.72 14.01
N GLN A 62 -8.07 0.12 14.91
CA GLN A 62 -8.72 0.85 16.00
C GLN A 62 -7.72 1.56 16.93
N LYS A 63 -6.52 0.99 17.10
CA LYS A 63 -5.47 1.58 17.92
C LYS A 63 -4.80 2.78 17.27
N LEU A 64 -4.91 2.99 15.95
CA LEU A 64 -4.32 4.17 15.28
C LEU A 64 -4.83 5.49 15.87
N THR A 65 -6.07 5.50 16.37
CA THR A 65 -6.65 6.68 17.05
C THR A 65 -5.90 7.10 18.32
N LEU A 66 -5.13 6.18 18.92
CA LEU A 66 -4.28 6.46 20.08
C LEU A 66 -3.01 7.23 19.70
N TYR A 67 -2.63 7.22 18.43
CA TYR A 67 -1.41 7.84 17.88
C TYR A 67 -1.71 9.14 17.12
N HIS A 68 -2.78 9.84 17.48
CA HIS A 68 -3.18 11.10 16.85
C HIS A 68 -2.16 12.24 16.98
N SER A 69 -1.16 12.10 17.86
CA SER A 69 -0.04 13.03 18.02
C SER A 69 1.11 12.79 17.04
N GLU A 70 1.10 11.67 16.33
CA GLU A 70 2.14 11.32 15.37
C GLU A 70 1.97 12.09 14.05
N GLU A 71 3.09 12.32 13.35
CA GLU A 71 3.13 13.09 12.10
C GLU A 71 2.74 12.26 10.86
N PHE A 72 1.66 11.48 10.99
CA PHE A 72 1.00 10.83 9.86
C PHE A 72 -0.50 11.11 9.86
N VAL A 73 -1.09 11.10 8.67
CA VAL A 73 -2.55 11.14 8.48
C VAL A 73 -2.96 9.86 7.78
N PHE A 74 -4.10 9.29 8.15
CA PHE A 74 -4.63 8.10 7.49
C PHE A 74 -6.11 8.27 7.15
N THR A 75 -6.59 7.49 6.19
CA THR A 75 -7.98 7.45 5.79
C THR A 75 -8.40 6.01 5.53
N GLU A 76 -9.54 5.61 6.09
CA GLU A 76 -10.17 4.32 5.81
C GLU A 76 -10.84 4.37 4.43
N LEU A 77 -10.46 3.44 3.56
CA LEU A 77 -10.98 3.30 2.21
C LEU A 77 -12.02 2.19 2.12
N HIS A 78 -11.85 1.13 2.90
CA HIS A 78 -12.78 0.01 2.97
C HIS A 78 -12.57 -0.77 4.27
N ARG A 79 -13.59 -1.55 4.66
CA ARG A 79 -13.57 -2.39 5.84
C ARG A 79 -14.40 -3.63 5.63
N ASN A 80 -13.89 -4.76 6.13
CA ASN A 80 -14.68 -5.97 6.34
C ASN A 80 -14.64 -6.41 7.82
N LYS A 81 -15.04 -7.65 8.10
CA LYS A 81 -15.09 -8.18 9.48
C LYS A 81 -13.71 -8.34 10.14
N HIS A 82 -12.64 -8.43 9.35
CA HIS A 82 -11.30 -8.78 9.83
C HIS A 82 -10.29 -7.68 9.59
N ASN A 83 -10.39 -6.99 8.45
CA ASN A 83 -9.39 -6.05 7.97
C ASN A 83 -10.01 -4.68 7.61
N ALA A 84 -9.19 -3.64 7.73
CA ALA A 84 -9.43 -2.33 7.18
C ALA A 84 -8.37 -2.04 6.10
N TRP A 85 -8.80 -1.44 5.00
CA TRP A 85 -7.95 -0.90 3.96
C TRP A 85 -7.79 0.58 4.17
N ILE A 86 -6.55 1.03 4.18
CA ILE A 86 -6.23 2.43 4.46
C ILE A 86 -5.20 2.94 3.46
N ILE A 87 -5.25 4.25 3.26
CA ILE A 87 -4.09 5.02 2.83
C ILE A 87 -3.57 5.77 4.03
N TYR A 88 -2.25 5.79 4.22
CA TYR A 88 -1.61 6.74 5.11
C TYR A 88 -0.62 7.60 4.35
N VAL A 89 -0.47 8.83 4.82
CA VAL A 89 0.41 9.86 4.28
C VAL A 89 1.32 10.33 5.40
N CYS A 90 2.61 10.44 5.11
CA CYS A 90 3.61 11.00 6.01
C CYS A 90 4.64 11.80 5.23
N LEU A 91 5.54 12.49 5.95
CA LEU A 91 6.67 13.17 5.30
C LEU A 91 7.66 12.13 4.75
N LYS A 92 8.21 12.39 3.56
CA LYS A 92 9.26 11.56 2.93
C LYS A 92 10.45 11.33 3.86
N SER A 93 10.80 12.32 4.69
CA SER A 93 11.89 12.22 5.67
C SER A 93 11.62 11.24 6.83
N LYS A 94 10.37 10.79 7.00
CA LYS A 94 9.93 9.87 8.06
C LYS A 94 9.38 8.56 7.50
N GLU A 95 9.58 8.29 6.20
CA GLU A 95 9.04 7.11 5.54
C GLU A 95 9.50 5.81 6.22
N GLU A 96 10.80 5.68 6.50
CA GLU A 96 11.36 4.48 7.14
C GLU A 96 10.80 4.28 8.55
N HIS A 97 10.74 5.34 9.35
CA HIS A 97 10.17 5.30 10.70
C HIS A 97 8.72 4.84 10.71
N PHE A 98 7.88 5.42 9.82
CA PHE A 98 6.49 5.03 9.76
C PHE A 98 6.28 3.68 9.09
N ALA A 99 7.16 3.25 8.18
CA ALA A 99 7.12 1.89 7.64
C ALA A 99 7.29 0.85 8.76
N GLU A 100 8.28 1.02 9.65
CA GLU A 100 8.48 0.15 10.81
C GLU A 100 7.29 0.20 11.78
N PHE A 101 6.75 1.39 12.05
CA PHE A 101 5.57 1.57 12.90
C PHE A 101 4.37 0.81 12.34
N PHE A 102 4.04 0.99 11.07
CA PHE A 102 2.90 0.32 10.44
C PHE A 102 3.13 -1.19 10.32
N GLU A 103 4.35 -1.64 10.06
CA GLU A 103 4.71 -3.07 10.09
C GLU A 103 4.46 -3.68 11.49
N SER A 104 4.84 -2.98 12.56
CA SER A 104 4.53 -3.42 13.94
C SER A 104 3.03 -3.52 14.24
N MET A 105 2.21 -2.80 13.46
CA MET A 105 0.75 -2.82 13.51
C MET A 105 0.14 -3.83 12.54
N TYR A 106 0.95 -4.70 11.94
CA TYR A 106 0.55 -5.72 10.96
C TYR A 106 -0.05 -5.11 9.68
N PHE A 107 0.46 -3.97 9.25
CA PHE A 107 0.09 -3.39 7.96
C PHE A 107 0.77 -4.16 6.82
N GLU A 108 -0.04 -4.57 5.84
CA GLU A 108 0.40 -5.22 4.61
C GLU A 108 0.24 -4.23 3.45
N PRO A 109 1.35 -3.71 2.87
CA PRO A 109 1.27 -2.81 1.74
C PRO A 109 0.73 -3.53 0.50
N ILE A 110 -0.12 -2.85 -0.26
CA ILE A 110 -0.66 -3.32 -1.53
C ILE A 110 -0.14 -2.38 -2.62
N THR A 111 0.52 -2.96 -3.63
CA THR A 111 1.00 -2.19 -4.77
C THR A 111 -0.19 -1.67 -5.57
N ILE A 112 -0.25 -0.35 -5.74
CA ILE A 112 -1.18 0.27 -6.68
C ILE A 112 -0.66 -0.04 -8.10
N PRO A 113 -1.48 -0.67 -8.96
CA PRO A 113 -1.07 -1.11 -10.28
C PRO A 113 -0.85 0.04 -11.27
#